data_AF-A0A497BD98-F1
#
_entry.id   AF-A0A497BD98-F1
#
_cell.length_a   1.000
_cell.length_b   1.000
_cell.length_c   1.000
_cell.angle_alpha   90.00
_cell.angle_beta   90.00
_cell.angle_gamma   90.00
#
_symmetry.space_group_name_H-M   'P 1'
#
loop_
_entity.id
_entity.type
_entity.pdbx_description
1 polymer ?
#
loop_
_entity_poly.entity_id
_entity_poly.type
_entity_poly.pdbx_seq_one_letter_code
_entity_poly.pdbx_strand_id
1 'polypeptide(L)'
;MQEAENVREMPDDEIAETGEAVRAPTDEWTAAALAHASVLLTLALGAAGGIGVPVGLAVPLAMYFGYREKSRFVAFHALQSFVYQSAGLLIYVVVAAALGVWVTMAWNVSAWLAAVLIGLLMMPFALLLTLLMVLVLVGAPIAWLGYGLYAAYKVYQGSNFHYWLIGERLEKEVKA
;
A
#
# COMPACT_ATOMS: atom_id res chain seq x y z
N MET A 1 60.66 21.46 -21.05
CA MET A 1 59.57 20.46 -21.03
C MET A 1 58.92 20.55 -19.66
N GLN A 2 57.95 21.46 -19.53
CA GLN A 2 57.18 21.73 -18.30
C GLN A 2 55.71 21.63 -18.71
N GLU A 3 55.14 20.44 -18.59
CA GLU A 3 53.70 20.24 -18.55
C GLU A 3 53.43 19.45 -17.26
N ALA A 4 53.46 20.17 -16.15
CA ALA A 4 52.82 19.72 -14.93
C ALA A 4 51.34 20.06 -15.11
N GLU A 5 50.58 19.03 -15.41
CA GLU A 5 49.13 19.00 -15.51
C GLU A 5 48.51 19.74 -14.32
N ASN A 6 47.79 20.81 -14.64
CA ASN A 6 47.01 21.62 -13.72
C ASN A 6 45.84 20.78 -13.18
N VAL A 7 46.13 19.95 -12.17
CA VAL A 7 45.10 19.33 -11.34
C VAL A 7 44.52 20.45 -10.48
N ARG A 8 43.49 21.10 -11.02
CA ARG A 8 42.69 22.08 -10.29
C ARG A 8 42.05 21.35 -9.12
N GLU A 9 42.62 21.56 -7.94
CA GLU A 9 42.06 21.10 -6.66
C GLU A 9 40.65 21.69 -6.57
N MET A 10 39.63 20.84 -6.76
CA MET A 10 38.24 21.28 -6.68
C MET A 10 37.98 21.61 -5.21
N PRO A 11 37.54 22.84 -4.89
CA PRO A 11 37.31 23.24 -3.50
C PRO A 11 36.32 22.28 -2.85
N ASP A 12 36.56 21.95 -1.58
CA ASP A 12 35.76 20.98 -0.81
C ASP A 12 34.25 21.29 -0.86
N ASP A 13 33.90 22.57 -1.00
CA ASP A 13 32.53 23.08 -1.13
C ASP A 13 31.84 22.62 -2.43
N GLU A 14 32.58 22.51 -3.54
CA GLU A 14 32.08 22.07 -4.85
C GLU A 14 31.95 20.55 -4.89
N ILE A 15 32.79 19.81 -4.15
CA ILE A 15 32.66 18.36 -3.93
C ILE A 15 31.46 18.05 -3.03
N ALA A 16 31.19 18.90 -2.03
CA ALA A 16 30.01 18.80 -1.18
C ALA A 16 28.72 19.10 -1.95
N GLU A 17 28.66 20.19 -2.72
CA GLU A 17 27.50 20.51 -3.56
C GLU A 17 27.23 19.44 -4.62
N THR A 18 28.27 18.95 -5.30
CA THR A 18 28.10 17.87 -6.29
C THR A 18 27.72 16.54 -5.63
N GLY A 19 28.28 16.22 -4.46
CA GLY A 19 27.91 15.03 -3.70
C GLY A 19 26.51 15.07 -3.09
N GLU A 20 25.99 16.25 -2.78
CA GLU A 20 24.63 16.48 -2.27
C GLU A 20 23.62 16.50 -3.44
N ALA A 21 23.95 17.15 -4.55
CA ALA A 21 23.13 17.16 -5.77
C ALA A 21 23.04 15.79 -6.46
N VAL A 22 24.07 14.94 -6.36
CA VAL A 22 24.06 13.56 -6.90
C VAL A 22 23.26 12.59 -6.02
N ARG A 23 23.16 12.83 -4.70
CA ARG A 23 22.37 11.98 -3.77
C ARG A 23 20.87 12.33 -3.77
N ALA A 24 20.52 13.59 -3.98
CA ALA A 24 19.14 14.09 -3.84
C ALA A 24 18.08 13.33 -4.69
N PRO A 25 18.31 12.96 -5.96
CA PRO A 25 17.29 12.25 -6.74
C PRO A 25 17.08 10.82 -6.25
N THR A 26 18.15 10.05 -6.02
CA THR A 26 18.06 8.62 -5.64
C THR A 26 17.44 8.41 -4.27
N ASP A 27 17.67 9.33 -3.34
CA ASP A 27 17.11 9.27 -1.99
C ASP A 27 15.60 9.54 -2.01
N GLU A 28 15.13 10.46 -2.85
CA GLU A 28 13.71 10.73 -3.04
C GLU A 28 12.95 9.55 -3.68
N TRP A 29 13.50 8.93 -4.72
CA TRP A 29 12.92 7.71 -5.32
C TRP A 29 12.81 6.58 -4.31
N THR A 30 13.84 6.42 -3.47
CA THR A 30 13.85 5.39 -2.42
C THR A 30 12.82 5.71 -1.34
N ALA A 31 12.73 6.95 -0.87
CA ALA A 31 11.71 7.38 0.10
C ALA A 31 10.29 7.19 -0.46
N ALA A 32 10.04 7.60 -1.70
CA ALA A 32 8.74 7.41 -2.35
C ALA A 32 8.39 5.92 -2.49
N ALA A 33 9.35 5.07 -2.86
CA ALA A 33 9.16 3.62 -2.94
C ALA A 33 8.85 2.99 -1.56
N LEU A 34 9.56 3.42 -0.51
CA LEU A 34 9.32 2.97 0.87
C LEU A 34 7.92 3.32 1.36
N ALA A 35 7.39 4.48 0.95
CA ALA A 35 6.03 4.87 1.29
C ALA A 35 5.01 3.86 0.73
N HIS A 36 5.22 3.34 -0.48
CA HIS A 36 4.40 2.26 -1.05
C HIS A 36 4.67 0.90 -0.38
N ALA A 37 5.95 0.57 -0.11
CA ALA A 37 6.34 -0.68 0.54
C ALA A 37 5.79 -0.84 1.96
N SER A 38 5.43 0.26 2.64
CA SER A 38 4.79 0.26 3.96
C SER A 38 3.49 -0.54 4.04
N VAL A 39 2.85 -0.86 2.90
CA VAL A 39 1.71 -1.79 2.83
C VAL A 39 2.03 -3.16 3.46
N LEU A 40 3.30 -3.61 3.42
CA LEU A 40 3.76 -4.82 4.10
C LEU A 40 3.55 -4.73 5.61
N LEU A 41 3.87 -3.58 6.21
CA LEU A 41 3.70 -3.35 7.63
C LEU A 41 2.22 -3.34 7.99
N THR A 42 1.39 -2.66 7.20
CA THR A 42 -0.06 -2.65 7.38
C THR A 42 -0.65 -4.05 7.32
N LEU A 43 -0.22 -4.88 6.36
CA LEU A 43 -0.66 -6.26 6.26
C LEU A 43 -0.18 -7.12 7.43
N ALA A 44 1.10 -7.04 7.81
CA ALA A 44 1.68 -7.82 8.90
C ALA A 44 0.99 -7.51 10.23
N LEU A 45 0.76 -6.23 10.53
CA LEU A 45 0.05 -5.79 11.71
C LEU A 45 -1.46 -6.10 11.65
N GLY A 46 -2.04 -6.10 10.45
CA GLY A 46 -3.40 -6.58 10.20
C GLY A 46 -3.55 -8.07 10.52
N ALA A 47 -2.61 -8.89 10.06
CA ALA A 47 -2.59 -10.33 10.31
C ALA A 47 -2.36 -10.67 11.79
N ALA A 48 -1.64 -9.81 12.53
CA ALA A 48 -1.40 -9.96 13.97
C ALA A 48 -2.60 -9.59 14.87
N GLY A 49 -3.83 -9.68 14.36
CA GLY A 49 -5.06 -9.38 15.11
C GLY A 49 -5.62 -7.96 14.89
N GLY A 50 -5.12 -7.22 13.90
CA GLY A 50 -5.74 -5.98 13.42
C GLY A 50 -5.47 -4.72 14.25
N ILE A 51 -5.05 -4.86 15.51
CA ILE A 51 -4.83 -3.71 16.42
C ILE A 51 -3.71 -2.79 15.91
N GLY A 52 -2.71 -3.33 15.21
CA GLY A 52 -1.59 -2.54 14.68
C GLY A 52 -1.86 -1.89 13.31
N VAL A 53 -3.00 -2.12 12.67
CA VAL A 53 -3.33 -1.52 11.36
C VAL A 53 -3.19 0.00 11.34
N PRO A 54 -3.62 0.76 12.38
CA PRO A 54 -3.41 2.21 12.42
C PRO A 54 -1.93 2.60 12.37
N VAL A 55 -1.04 1.80 12.96
CA VAL A 55 0.42 2.05 12.93
C VAL A 55 0.96 1.87 11.52
N GLY A 56 0.54 0.82 10.80
CA GLY A 56 0.92 0.61 9.40
C GLY A 56 0.47 1.77 8.51
N LEU A 57 -0.77 2.22 8.68
CA LEU A 57 -1.35 3.34 7.93
C LEU A 57 -0.71 4.69 8.28
N ALA A 58 -0.21 4.84 9.51
CA ALA A 58 0.47 6.05 9.95
C ALA A 58 1.84 6.24 9.26
N VAL A 59 2.49 5.18 8.77
CA VAL A 59 3.80 5.30 8.11
C VAL A 59 3.75 6.18 6.85
N PRO A 60 2.95 5.88 5.80
CA PRO A 60 2.88 6.73 4.62
C PRO A 60 2.35 8.12 4.95
N LEU A 61 1.48 8.26 5.96
CA LEU A 61 0.98 9.57 6.40
C LEU A 61 2.07 10.42 7.07
N ALA A 62 2.88 9.81 7.94
CA ALA A 62 4.02 10.45 8.57
C ALA A 62 5.06 10.86 7.52
N MET A 63 5.28 10.02 6.49
CA MET A 63 6.14 10.38 5.36
C MET A 63 5.59 11.57 4.58
N TYR A 64 4.27 11.62 4.33
CA TYR A 64 3.65 12.78 3.68
C TYR A 64 3.93 14.08 4.46
N PHE A 65 3.61 14.11 5.76
CA PHE A 65 3.85 15.31 6.57
C PHE A 65 5.35 15.65 6.73
N GLY A 66 6.23 14.65 6.80
CA GLY A 66 7.66 14.84 6.92
C GLY A 66 8.35 15.37 5.65
N TYR A 67 7.75 15.12 4.47
CA TYR A 67 8.31 15.50 3.17
C TYR A 67 7.52 16.59 2.42
N ARG A 68 6.32 16.99 2.86
CA ARG A 68 5.47 17.96 2.16
C ARG A 68 6.13 19.30 1.83
N GLU A 69 7.09 19.74 2.65
CA GLU A 69 7.84 21.00 2.44
C GLU A 69 9.22 20.77 1.80
N LYS A 70 9.66 19.51 1.71
CA LYS A 70 11.02 19.13 1.27
C LYS A 70 11.04 18.61 -0.17
N SER A 71 10.12 17.70 -0.49
CA SER A 71 9.98 17.13 -1.83
C SER A 71 8.51 16.89 -2.15
N ARG A 72 8.02 17.60 -3.17
CA ARG A 72 6.67 17.40 -3.69
C ARG A 72 6.47 15.98 -4.25
N PHE A 73 7.54 15.39 -4.79
CA PHE A 73 7.52 14.05 -5.35
C PHE A 73 7.30 12.99 -4.26
N VAL A 74 8.10 13.01 -3.19
CA VAL A 74 7.94 12.06 -2.07
C VAL A 74 6.60 12.27 -1.37
N ALA A 75 6.20 13.53 -1.14
CA ALA A 75 4.92 13.84 -0.51
C ALA A 75 3.74 13.29 -1.32
N PHE A 76 3.75 13.47 -2.64
CA PHE A 76 2.71 12.92 -3.51
C PHE A 76 2.60 11.39 -3.40
N HIS A 77 3.72 10.67 -3.53
CA HIS A 77 3.74 9.21 -3.43
C HIS A 77 3.33 8.70 -2.05
N ALA A 78 3.72 9.41 -0.99
CA ALA A 78 3.33 9.09 0.37
C ALA A 78 1.82 9.26 0.59
N LEU A 79 1.23 10.35 0.12
CA LEU A 79 -0.22 10.56 0.18
C LEU A 79 -0.97 9.54 -0.68
N GLN A 80 -0.49 9.27 -1.90
CA GLN A 80 -1.05 8.28 -2.80
C GLN A 80 -1.02 6.87 -2.19
N SER A 81 0.07 6.49 -1.52
CA SER A 81 0.16 5.23 -0.77
C SER A 81 -0.82 5.19 0.40
N PHE A 82 -0.92 6.26 1.19
CA PHE A 82 -1.86 6.34 2.29
C PHE A 82 -3.32 6.15 1.83
N VAL A 83 -3.73 6.85 0.77
CA VAL A 83 -5.10 6.73 0.23
C VAL A 83 -5.35 5.32 -0.30
N TYR A 84 -4.40 4.75 -1.05
CA TYR A 84 -4.50 3.37 -1.54
C TYR A 84 -4.67 2.37 -0.40
N GLN A 85 -3.87 2.51 0.65
CA GLN A 85 -3.93 1.59 1.77
C GLN A 85 -5.24 1.72 2.54
N SER A 86 -5.68 2.97 2.80
CA SER A 86 -6.91 3.26 3.51
C SER A 86 -8.15 2.78 2.76
N ALA A 87 -8.19 3.03 1.44
CA ALA A 87 -9.29 2.59 0.58
C ALA A 87 -9.35 1.05 0.49
N GLY A 88 -8.20 0.39 0.28
CA GLY A 88 -8.13 -1.06 0.25
C GLY A 88 -8.59 -1.70 1.56
N LEU A 89 -8.15 -1.15 2.69
CA LEU A 89 -8.58 -1.61 4.02
C LEU A 89 -10.09 -1.42 4.22
N LEU A 90 -10.64 -0.26 3.87
CA LEU A 90 -12.07 0.01 4.02
C LEU A 90 -12.92 -0.96 3.18
N ILE A 91 -12.54 -1.15 1.91
CA ILE A 91 -13.20 -2.11 1.01
C ILE A 91 -13.12 -3.52 1.61
N TYR A 92 -11.95 -3.93 2.09
CA TYR A 92 -11.75 -5.24 2.71
C TYR A 92 -12.66 -5.45 3.91
N VAL A 93 -12.73 -4.49 4.84
CA VAL A 93 -13.59 -4.57 6.04
C VAL A 93 -15.07 -4.66 5.66
N VAL A 94 -15.53 -3.84 4.71
CA VAL A 94 -16.94 -3.85 4.26
C VAL A 94 -17.29 -5.20 3.59
N VAL A 95 -16.44 -5.69 2.70
CA VAL A 95 -16.63 -6.98 2.02
C VAL A 95 -16.60 -8.14 3.03
N ALA A 96 -15.64 -8.12 3.96
CA ALA A 96 -15.53 -9.13 5.02
C ALA A 96 -16.79 -9.17 5.90
N ALA A 97 -17.28 -8.00 6.33
CA ALA A 97 -18.50 -7.89 7.13
C ALA A 97 -19.72 -8.39 6.36
N ALA A 98 -19.89 -7.99 5.10
CA ALA A 98 -21.00 -8.44 4.26
C ALA A 98 -20.97 -9.96 4.06
N LEU A 99 -19.83 -10.53 3.69
CA LEU A 99 -19.67 -11.98 3.53
C LEU A 99 -19.91 -12.73 4.86
N GLY A 100 -19.42 -12.19 5.98
CA GLY A 100 -19.64 -12.75 7.31
C GLY A 100 -21.12 -12.82 7.67
N VAL A 101 -21.89 -11.77 7.37
CA VAL A 101 -23.37 -11.76 7.55
C VAL A 101 -24.02 -12.84 6.69
N TRP A 102 -23.69 -12.91 5.40
CA TRP A 102 -24.27 -13.90 4.49
C TRP A 102 -23.95 -15.34 4.88
N VAL A 103 -22.69 -15.63 5.25
CA VAL A 103 -22.25 -16.95 5.72
C VAL A 103 -22.98 -17.31 7.02
N THR A 104 -23.02 -16.39 7.99
CA THR A 104 -23.73 -16.62 9.26
C THR A 104 -25.20 -16.91 9.02
N MET A 105 -25.86 -16.15 8.15
CA MET A 105 -27.27 -16.38 7.79
C MET A 105 -27.47 -17.74 7.13
N ALA A 106 -26.63 -18.11 6.15
CA ALA A 106 -26.71 -19.40 5.47
C ALA A 106 -26.56 -20.59 6.43
N TRP A 107 -25.61 -20.52 7.36
CA TRP A 107 -25.42 -21.55 8.38
C TRP A 107 -26.57 -21.63 9.38
N ASN A 108 -27.08 -20.48 9.86
CA ASN A 108 -28.23 -20.46 10.77
C ASN A 108 -29.46 -21.07 10.11
N VAL A 109 -29.81 -20.63 8.89
CA VAL A 109 -30.96 -21.16 8.13
C VAL A 109 -30.81 -22.67 7.91
N SER A 110 -29.62 -23.13 7.51
CA SER A 110 -29.35 -24.56 7.30
C SER A 110 -29.48 -25.36 8.60
N ALA A 111 -29.01 -24.83 9.72
CA ALA A 111 -29.08 -25.49 11.02
C ALA A 111 -30.54 -25.64 11.51
N TRP A 112 -31.36 -24.58 11.38
CA TRP A 112 -32.78 -24.64 11.74
C TRP A 112 -33.56 -25.64 10.88
N LEU A 113 -33.31 -25.66 9.57
CA LEU A 113 -33.96 -26.58 8.63
C LEU A 113 -33.43 -28.01 8.71
N ALA A 114 -32.32 -28.26 9.42
CA ALA A 114 -31.75 -29.60 9.54
C ALA A 114 -32.70 -30.55 10.29
N ALA A 115 -33.55 -30.03 11.18
CA ALA A 115 -34.58 -30.80 11.88
C ALA A 115 -35.56 -31.52 10.94
N VAL A 116 -35.75 -31.00 9.72
CA VAL A 116 -36.63 -31.58 8.70
C VAL A 116 -35.86 -32.16 7.51
N LEU A 117 -34.56 -32.48 7.68
CA LEU A 117 -33.61 -32.98 6.66
C LEU A 117 -33.33 -32.03 5.48
N ILE A 118 -34.18 -31.04 5.21
CA ILE A 118 -33.99 -30.02 4.18
C ILE A 118 -32.71 -29.22 4.43
N GLY A 119 -32.41 -28.90 5.70
CA GLY A 119 -31.20 -28.18 6.06
C GLY A 119 -29.92 -28.91 5.66
N LEU A 120 -29.93 -30.25 5.67
CA LEU A 120 -28.78 -31.04 5.23
C LEU A 120 -28.51 -30.87 3.73
N LEU A 121 -29.56 -30.69 2.93
CA LEU A 121 -29.44 -30.40 1.50
C LEU A 121 -28.94 -28.96 1.24
N MET A 122 -29.17 -28.03 2.17
CA MET A 122 -28.68 -26.65 2.08
C MET A 122 -27.23 -26.48 2.53
N MET A 123 -26.71 -27.39 3.37
CA MET A 123 -25.33 -27.34 3.90
C MET A 123 -24.23 -27.24 2.82
N PRO A 124 -24.29 -27.94 1.68
CA PRO A 124 -23.33 -27.76 0.59
C PRO A 124 -23.27 -26.31 0.07
N PHE A 125 -24.40 -25.61 0.01
CA PHE A 125 -24.43 -24.20 -0.40
C PHE A 125 -23.82 -23.28 0.65
N ALA A 126 -24.09 -23.52 1.94
CA ALA A 126 -23.45 -22.81 3.04
C ALA A 126 -21.93 -23.00 3.02
N LEU A 127 -21.46 -24.24 2.76
CA LEU A 127 -20.05 -24.57 2.61
C LEU A 127 -19.41 -23.88 1.40
N LEU A 128 -20.08 -23.86 0.24
CA LEU A 128 -19.58 -23.14 -0.94
C LEU A 128 -19.44 -21.64 -0.68
N LEU A 129 -20.41 -21.05 0.03
CA LEU A 129 -20.35 -19.65 0.41
C LEU A 129 -19.21 -19.38 1.40
N THR A 130 -18.98 -20.27 2.37
CA THR A 130 -17.81 -20.20 3.26
C THR A 130 -16.50 -20.33 2.48
N LEU A 131 -16.42 -21.23 1.50
CA LEU A 131 -15.23 -21.38 0.66
C LEU A 131 -14.95 -20.11 -0.16
N LEU A 132 -15.98 -19.51 -0.76
CA LEU A 132 -15.87 -18.23 -1.45
C LEU A 132 -15.38 -17.13 -0.49
N MET A 133 -15.94 -17.06 0.72
CA MET A 133 -15.52 -16.10 1.73
C MET A 133 -14.03 -16.24 2.06
N VAL A 134 -13.54 -17.47 2.28
CA VAL A 134 -12.12 -17.72 2.56
C VAL A 134 -11.25 -17.32 1.37
N LEU A 135 -11.65 -17.67 0.14
CA LEU A 135 -10.89 -17.30 -1.07
C LEU A 135 -10.76 -15.78 -1.21
N VAL A 136 -11.83 -15.03 -0.95
CA VAL A 136 -11.82 -13.57 -1.01
C VAL A 136 -11.00 -12.97 0.13
N LEU A 137 -11.19 -13.43 1.37
CA LEU A 137 -10.49 -12.91 2.55
C LEU A 137 -8.99 -13.17 2.50
N VAL A 138 -8.54 -14.26 1.89
CA VAL A 138 -7.12 -14.58 1.73
C VAL A 138 -6.56 -13.97 0.44
N GLY A 139 -7.30 -14.05 -0.66
CA GLY A 139 -6.83 -13.57 -1.97
C GLY A 139 -6.77 -12.05 -2.08
N ALA A 140 -7.75 -11.33 -1.53
CA ALA A 140 -7.80 -9.86 -1.65
C ALA A 140 -6.59 -9.17 -0.98
N PRO A 141 -6.17 -9.52 0.25
CA PRO A 141 -4.96 -8.94 0.85
C PRO A 141 -3.69 -9.24 0.07
N ILE A 142 -3.57 -10.43 -0.55
CA ILE A 142 -2.41 -10.78 -1.37
C ILE A 142 -2.37 -9.93 -2.64
N ALA A 143 -3.51 -9.75 -3.33
CA ALA A 143 -3.61 -8.90 -4.51
C ALA A 143 -3.32 -7.42 -4.16
N TRP A 144 -3.86 -6.94 -3.05
CA TRP A 144 -3.63 -5.59 -2.54
C TRP A 144 -2.17 -5.35 -2.16
N LEU A 145 -1.53 -6.32 -1.50
CA LEU A 145 -0.09 -6.28 -1.23
C LEU A 145 0.72 -6.25 -2.53
N GLY A 146 0.44 -7.17 -3.45
CA GLY A 146 1.17 -7.31 -4.71
C GLY A 146 1.14 -6.02 -5.53
N TYR A 147 -0.02 -5.36 -5.61
CA TYR A 147 -0.15 -4.11 -6.35
C TYR A 147 0.55 -2.93 -5.65
N GLY A 148 0.54 -2.88 -4.31
CA GLY A 148 1.31 -1.88 -3.55
C GLY A 148 2.83 -2.07 -3.69
N LEU A 149 3.32 -3.30 -3.68
CA LEU A 149 4.74 -3.60 -3.94
C LEU A 149 5.14 -3.37 -5.39
N TYR A 150 4.25 -3.63 -6.34
CA TYR A 150 4.47 -3.28 -7.74
C TYR A 150 4.63 -1.76 -7.92
N ALA A 151 3.81 -0.97 -7.23
CA ALA A 151 3.97 0.49 -7.19
C ALA A 151 5.32 0.89 -6.59
N ALA A 152 5.73 0.30 -5.45
CA ALA A 152 7.03 0.54 -4.84
C ALA A 152 8.19 0.24 -5.80
N TYR A 153 8.14 -0.90 -6.50
CA TYR A 153 9.15 -1.30 -7.47
C TYR A 153 9.23 -0.34 -8.67
N LYS A 154 8.08 0.08 -9.21
CA LYS A 154 8.04 1.03 -10.33
C LYS A 154 8.60 2.39 -9.94
N VAL A 155 8.24 2.89 -8.76
CA VAL A 155 8.78 4.14 -8.23
C VAL A 155 10.28 4.02 -8.00
N TYR A 156 10.76 2.92 -7.42
CA TYR A 156 12.19 2.69 -7.21
C TYR A 156 13.01 2.71 -8.51
N GLN A 157 12.43 2.28 -9.64
CA GLN A 157 13.07 2.34 -10.96
C GLN A 157 13.01 3.72 -11.65
N GLY A 158 12.54 4.77 -10.97
CA GLY A 158 12.46 6.11 -11.56
C GLY A 158 11.19 6.39 -12.37
N SER A 159 10.15 5.56 -12.23
CA SER A 159 8.86 5.79 -12.89
C SER A 159 7.90 6.56 -11.99
N ASN A 160 7.29 7.63 -12.51
CA ASN A 160 6.20 8.35 -11.86
C ASN A 160 4.91 7.52 -11.89
N PHE A 161 4.79 6.59 -10.94
CA PHE A 161 3.67 5.65 -10.87
C PHE A 161 2.39 6.29 -10.33
N HIS A 162 1.28 6.06 -11.02
CA HIS A 162 -0.04 6.54 -10.63
C HIS A 162 -0.99 5.34 -10.48
N TYR A 163 -1.66 5.23 -9.33
CA TYR A 163 -2.72 4.23 -9.17
C TYR A 163 -3.87 4.58 -10.11
N TRP A 164 -4.29 3.61 -10.94
CA TRP A 164 -5.28 3.81 -11.99
C TRP A 164 -6.57 4.55 -11.55
N LEU A 165 -7.06 4.30 -10.33
CA LEU A 165 -8.32 4.88 -9.86
C LEU A 165 -8.17 6.27 -9.19
N ILE A 166 -6.97 6.63 -8.74
CA ILE A 166 -6.76 7.76 -7.80
C ILE A 166 -5.71 8.76 -8.30
N GLY A 167 -4.79 8.33 -9.15
CA GLY A 167 -3.57 9.08 -9.48
C GLY A 167 -3.82 10.49 -10.05
N GLU A 168 -4.71 10.61 -11.03
CA GLU A 168 -4.94 11.89 -11.73
C GLU A 168 -5.65 12.96 -10.87
N ARG A 169 -6.43 12.54 -9.87
CA ARG A 169 -7.19 13.47 -9.02
C ARG A 169 -6.32 13.98 -7.86
N LEU A 170 -5.50 13.10 -7.30
CA LEU A 170 -4.57 13.44 -6.22
C LEU A 170 -3.43 14.35 -6.70
N GLU A 171 -2.97 14.19 -7.94
CA GLU A 171 -1.91 15.05 -8.51
C GLU A 171 -2.35 16.53 -8.60
N LYS A 172 -3.64 16.77 -8.80
CA LYS A 172 -4.24 18.11 -8.84
C LYS A 172 -4.30 18.76 -7.46
N GLU A 173 -4.55 17.99 -6.40
CA GLU A 173 -4.61 18.49 -5.03
C GLU A 173 -3.23 18.85 -4.47
N VAL A 174 -2.18 18.15 -4.89
CA VAL A 174 -0.79 18.45 -4.48
C VAL A 174 -0.17 19.60 -5.30
N LYS A 175 -0.74 19.92 -6.47
CA LYS A 175 -0.30 21.02 -7.34
C LYS A 175 -0.99 22.36 -7.05
N ALA A 176 -2.12 22.37 -6.34
CA ALA A 176 -2.86 23.57 -5.95
C ALA A 176 -2.32 24.16 -4.64
#